data_AF-A0A8T4VX91-F1
#
_entry.id   AF-A0A8T4VX91-F1
#
_cell.length_a   1.000
_cell.length_b   1.000
_cell.length_c   1.000
_cell.angle_alpha   90.00
_cell.angle_beta   90.00
_cell.angle_gamma   90.00
#
_symmetry.space_group_name_H-M   'P 1'
#
loop_
_entity.id
_entity.type
_entity.pdbx_description
1 polymer ?
#
loop_
_entity_poly.entity_id
_entity_poly.type
_entity_poly.pdbx_seq_one_letter_code
_entity_poly.pdbx_strand_id
1 'polypeptide(L)'
;MKKIGATFLALMLTSTILLLFTSAFSECCDDTDNDSFDLLIISPQKYQQKCNRLVNHKEQMGINSNLLTAEYIFENFDGKDEPEKIKYCIKKVYDESEIQSVLLIGDFRDIPVRYCYNNDEFDSMEPYFISDLYYADLYDEQGFFSSWNTDEDSLFGEWNGQCAEDDDISLIPEVSIGRLPCSNRFELKKMIDKIIRYETSLDFDEWFHRIVVAGGDTYSEARGYNDSAFRFYEGEEQAKKIMDVMNEFQATPLFASEGTLSTFSVFESIWKGCGFLY
;
A
#
# COMPACT_ATOMS: atom_id res chain seq x y z
N MET A 1 -25.23 39.68 -19.48
CA MET A 1 -25.97 38.46 -19.12
C MET A 1 -25.30 37.18 -19.67
N LYS A 2 -24.03 36.91 -19.36
CA LYS A 2 -23.30 35.73 -19.90
C LYS A 2 -22.43 34.95 -18.90
N LYS A 3 -22.51 35.25 -17.59
CA LYS A 3 -21.70 34.59 -16.55
C LYS A 3 -22.45 33.61 -15.64
N ILE A 4 -23.75 33.40 -15.86
CA ILE A 4 -24.59 32.53 -15.00
C ILE A 4 -24.61 31.07 -15.49
N GLY A 5 -24.20 30.80 -16.74
CA GLY A 5 -24.29 29.46 -17.33
C GLY A 5 -23.21 28.47 -16.88
N ALA A 6 -21.99 28.93 -16.62
CA ALA A 6 -20.86 28.03 -16.29
C ALA A 6 -20.92 27.50 -14.85
N THR A 7 -21.31 28.36 -13.89
CA THR A 7 -21.43 27.97 -12.48
C THR A 7 -22.62 27.03 -12.24
N PHE A 8 -23.69 27.18 -13.02
CA PHE A 8 -24.87 26.31 -12.95
C PHE A 8 -24.62 24.93 -13.57
N LEU A 9 -23.80 24.87 -14.63
CA LEU A 9 -23.37 23.60 -15.23
C LEU A 9 -22.41 22.82 -14.31
N ALA A 10 -21.49 23.53 -13.64
CA ALA A 10 -20.57 22.93 -12.67
C ALA A 10 -21.31 22.37 -11.44
N LEU A 11 -22.30 23.11 -10.89
CA LEU A 11 -23.15 22.61 -9.80
C LEU A 11 -24.03 21.43 -10.22
N MET A 12 -24.51 21.41 -11.48
CA MET A 12 -25.30 20.30 -12.01
C MET A 12 -24.42 19.05 -12.21
N LEU A 13 -23.19 19.20 -12.70
CA LEU A 13 -22.25 18.08 -12.85
C LEU A 13 -21.84 17.50 -11.50
N THR A 14 -21.49 18.33 -10.51
CA THR A 14 -21.13 17.85 -9.16
C THR A 14 -22.33 17.19 -8.48
N SER A 15 -23.54 17.72 -8.66
CA SER A 15 -24.77 17.12 -8.12
C SER A 15 -25.15 15.79 -8.80
N THR A 16 -24.90 15.61 -10.10
CA THR A 16 -25.13 14.33 -10.78
C THR A 16 -24.06 13.29 -10.46
N ILE A 17 -22.80 13.70 -10.25
CA ILE A 17 -21.73 12.81 -9.79
C ILE A 17 -22.03 12.35 -8.35
N LEU A 18 -22.51 13.25 -7.49
CA LEU A 18 -22.96 12.93 -6.13
C LEU A 18 -24.19 11.98 -6.13
N LEU A 19 -25.13 12.16 -7.06
CA LEU A 19 -26.27 11.25 -7.23
C LEU A 19 -25.88 9.87 -7.78
N LEU A 20 -24.90 9.81 -8.70
CA LEU A 20 -24.38 8.54 -9.22
C LEU A 20 -23.56 7.80 -8.16
N PHE A 21 -22.78 8.53 -7.36
CA PHE A 21 -22.09 7.99 -6.18
C PHE A 21 -23.12 7.40 -5.20
N THR A 22 -24.09 8.20 -4.72
CA THR A 22 -25.12 7.70 -3.79
C THR A 22 -25.92 6.52 -4.36
N SER A 23 -26.22 6.49 -5.67
CA SER A 23 -26.90 5.35 -6.29
C SER A 23 -26.08 4.06 -6.36
N ALA A 24 -24.75 4.14 -6.41
CA ALA A 24 -23.87 2.98 -6.33
C ALA A 24 -23.76 2.42 -4.90
N PHE A 25 -24.02 3.27 -3.89
CA PHE A 25 -24.03 2.90 -2.47
C PHE A 25 -25.41 2.43 -1.99
N SER A 26 -26.50 2.90 -2.60
CA SER A 26 -27.87 2.75 -2.08
C SER A 26 -28.60 1.43 -2.41
N GLU A 27 -27.98 0.44 -3.06
CA GLU A 27 -28.62 -0.87 -3.27
C GLU A 27 -28.58 -1.79 -2.02
N CYS A 28 -28.05 -1.33 -0.89
CA CYS A 28 -28.19 -1.99 0.40
C CYS A 28 -28.53 -0.94 1.47
N CYS A 29 -29.50 -1.27 2.32
CA CYS A 29 -29.91 -0.60 3.56
C CYS A 29 -30.52 0.83 3.53
N ASP A 30 -31.45 0.98 4.48
CA ASP A 30 -32.40 2.05 4.74
C ASP A 30 -31.73 3.16 5.58
N ASP A 31 -32.26 4.38 5.46
CA ASP A 31 -31.69 5.67 5.87
C ASP A 31 -31.31 5.81 7.37
N THR A 32 -30.33 6.69 7.62
CA THR A 32 -29.80 7.20 8.92
C THR A 32 -28.76 6.37 9.66
N ASP A 33 -27.56 6.23 9.09
CA ASP A 33 -26.32 6.44 9.83
C ASP A 33 -25.31 7.07 8.86
N ASN A 34 -24.38 7.87 9.36
CA ASN A 34 -23.24 8.27 8.54
C ASN A 34 -22.47 6.96 8.28
N ASP A 35 -22.64 6.33 7.12
CA ASP A 35 -21.99 5.07 6.77
C ASP A 35 -20.46 5.30 6.74
N SER A 36 -19.87 5.23 7.93
CA SER A 36 -18.43 5.33 8.12
C SER A 36 -17.84 4.01 7.67
N PHE A 37 -16.99 4.07 6.65
CA PHE A 37 -16.26 2.92 6.13
C PHE A 37 -14.88 2.88 6.78
N ASP A 38 -14.38 1.69 7.10
CA ASP A 38 -13.03 1.51 7.64
C ASP A 38 -12.01 1.24 6.52
N LEU A 39 -12.45 0.50 5.49
CA LEU A 39 -11.60 -0.03 4.43
C LEU A 39 -12.16 0.28 3.04
N LEU A 40 -11.37 0.99 2.22
CA LEU A 40 -11.63 1.15 0.80
C LEU A 40 -10.80 0.13 -0.01
N ILE A 41 -11.46 -0.74 -0.76
CA ILE A 41 -10.82 -1.66 -1.70
C ILE A 41 -10.91 -1.06 -3.11
N ILE A 42 -9.78 -0.93 -3.79
CA ILE A 42 -9.71 -0.49 -5.19
C ILE A 42 -9.18 -1.63 -6.05
N SER A 43 -9.92 -1.99 -7.10
CA SER A 43 -9.61 -3.17 -7.92
C SER A 43 -10.09 -2.96 -9.36
N PRO A 44 -9.47 -3.55 -10.39
CA PRO A 44 -10.07 -3.54 -11.73
C PRO A 44 -11.39 -4.34 -11.73
N GLN A 45 -12.34 -3.94 -12.56
CA GLN A 45 -13.68 -4.53 -12.65
C GLN A 45 -13.63 -6.04 -12.93
N LYS A 46 -12.62 -6.51 -13.66
CA LYS A 46 -12.39 -7.95 -13.92
C LYS A 46 -12.24 -8.78 -12.64
N TYR A 47 -11.92 -8.19 -11.48
CA TYR A 47 -11.76 -8.90 -10.22
C TYR A 47 -12.92 -8.72 -9.24
N GLN A 48 -13.91 -7.88 -9.58
CA GLN A 48 -15.01 -7.46 -8.70
C GLN A 48 -15.68 -8.62 -7.94
N GLN A 49 -16.08 -9.69 -8.63
CA GLN A 49 -16.70 -10.85 -7.97
C GLN A 49 -15.84 -11.51 -6.88
N LYS A 50 -14.51 -11.52 -7.05
CA LYS A 50 -13.59 -12.06 -6.04
C LYS A 50 -13.37 -11.07 -4.91
N CYS A 51 -13.27 -9.79 -5.24
CA CYS A 51 -13.15 -8.72 -4.24
C CYS A 51 -14.39 -8.65 -3.35
N ASN A 52 -15.60 -8.82 -3.88
CA ASN A 52 -16.82 -8.92 -3.07
C ASN A 52 -16.78 -10.06 -2.04
N ARG A 53 -16.12 -11.18 -2.36
CA ARG A 53 -15.91 -12.24 -1.36
C ARG A 53 -14.99 -11.79 -0.23
N LEU A 54 -13.99 -10.96 -0.51
CA LEU A 54 -13.13 -10.37 0.52
C LEU A 54 -13.89 -9.30 1.32
N VAL A 55 -14.65 -8.42 0.67
CA VAL A 55 -15.53 -7.43 1.31
C VAL A 55 -16.44 -8.11 2.33
N ASN A 56 -17.24 -9.09 1.89
CA ASN A 56 -18.16 -9.81 2.78
C ASN A 56 -17.43 -10.47 3.96
N HIS A 57 -16.19 -10.92 3.76
CA HIS A 57 -15.40 -11.49 4.85
C HIS A 57 -14.94 -10.43 5.84
N LYS A 58 -14.46 -9.27 5.35
CA LYS A 58 -14.04 -8.15 6.20
C LYS A 58 -15.21 -7.59 7.02
N GLU A 59 -16.38 -7.47 6.42
CA GLU A 59 -17.62 -7.10 7.12
C GLU A 59 -17.98 -8.11 8.22
N GLN A 60 -17.83 -9.42 7.96
CA GLN A 60 -18.01 -10.46 8.98
C GLN A 60 -17.01 -10.36 10.13
N MET A 61 -15.81 -9.82 9.86
CA MET A 61 -14.78 -9.53 10.88
C MET A 61 -14.98 -8.16 11.53
N GLY A 62 -16.07 -7.44 11.22
CA GLY A 62 -16.40 -6.14 11.81
C GLY A 62 -15.68 -4.95 11.19
N ILE A 63 -15.16 -5.08 9.96
CA ILE A 63 -14.50 -4.00 9.21
C ILE A 63 -15.44 -3.56 8.08
N ASN A 64 -16.03 -2.38 8.19
CA ASN A 64 -16.93 -1.86 7.15
C ASN A 64 -16.11 -1.56 5.88
N SER A 65 -16.41 -2.29 4.80
CA SER A 65 -15.54 -2.34 3.63
C SER A 65 -16.30 -1.99 2.37
N ASN A 66 -15.76 -1.07 1.57
CA ASN A 66 -16.34 -0.71 0.27
C ASN A 66 -15.42 -1.12 -0.88
N LEU A 67 -15.99 -1.43 -2.06
CA LEU A 67 -15.26 -1.77 -3.27
C LEU A 67 -15.53 -0.76 -4.38
N LEU A 68 -14.49 -0.06 -4.83
CA LEU A 68 -14.52 0.76 -6.04
C LEU A 68 -13.69 0.13 -7.16
N THR A 69 -14.18 0.25 -8.38
CA THR A 69 -13.43 -0.21 -9.55
C THR A 69 -12.49 0.86 -10.08
N ALA A 70 -11.29 0.47 -10.52
CA ALA A 70 -10.32 1.37 -11.14
C ALA A 70 -10.93 2.13 -12.33
N GLU A 71 -11.67 1.42 -13.19
CA GLU A 71 -12.34 1.96 -14.36
C GLU A 71 -13.34 3.07 -13.99
N TYR A 72 -14.12 2.86 -12.92
CA TYR A 72 -15.01 3.89 -12.40
C TYR A 72 -14.23 5.13 -11.95
N ILE A 73 -13.12 4.95 -11.23
CA ILE A 73 -12.29 6.06 -10.76
C ILE A 73 -11.73 6.86 -11.94
N PHE A 74 -11.19 6.17 -12.94
CA PHE A 74 -10.58 6.80 -14.12
C PHE A 74 -11.58 7.62 -14.94
N GLU A 75 -12.85 7.21 -14.95
CA GLU A 75 -13.94 7.91 -15.63
C GLU A 75 -14.54 9.08 -14.83
N ASN A 76 -14.52 9.03 -13.49
CA ASN A 76 -15.30 9.95 -12.64
C ASN A 76 -14.46 10.92 -11.80
N PHE A 77 -13.14 10.75 -11.76
CA PHE A 77 -12.23 11.66 -11.05
C PHE A 77 -11.33 12.39 -12.04
N ASP A 78 -11.13 13.68 -11.78
CA ASP A 78 -10.16 14.51 -12.46
C ASP A 78 -8.76 14.30 -11.85
N GLY A 79 -7.72 14.54 -12.65
CA GLY A 79 -6.31 14.39 -12.29
C GLY A 79 -5.44 14.43 -13.54
N LYS A 80 -4.17 14.81 -13.39
CA LYS A 80 -3.13 14.84 -14.43
C LYS A 80 -2.96 13.47 -15.08
N ASP A 81 -3.06 12.40 -14.28
CA ASP A 81 -2.92 11.01 -14.71
C ASP A 81 -3.74 10.04 -13.84
N GLU A 82 -3.71 8.74 -14.18
CA GLU A 82 -4.47 7.69 -13.48
C GLU A 82 -4.10 7.54 -11.99
N PRO A 83 -2.82 7.57 -11.56
CA PRO A 83 -2.50 7.59 -10.14
C PRO A 83 -3.06 8.82 -9.42
N GLU A 84 -2.98 10.03 -9.99
CA GLU A 84 -3.53 11.20 -9.31
C GLU A 84 -5.06 11.11 -9.17
N LYS A 85 -5.76 10.55 -10.17
CA LYS A 85 -7.21 10.26 -10.07
C LYS A 85 -7.53 9.29 -8.93
N ILE A 86 -6.73 8.23 -8.75
CA ILE A 86 -6.87 7.33 -7.61
C ILE A 86 -6.64 8.06 -6.29
N LYS A 87 -5.61 8.91 -6.21
CA LYS A 87 -5.32 9.69 -5.01
C LYS A 87 -6.46 10.65 -4.66
N TYR A 88 -7.03 11.36 -5.64
CA TYR A 88 -8.21 12.20 -5.43
C TYR A 88 -9.44 11.40 -5.00
N CYS A 89 -9.63 10.18 -5.52
CA CYS A 89 -10.69 9.29 -5.06
C CYS A 89 -10.51 8.91 -3.59
N ILE A 90 -9.29 8.50 -3.20
CA ILE A 90 -8.99 8.15 -1.81
C ILE A 90 -9.19 9.38 -0.91
N LYS A 91 -8.67 10.54 -1.30
CA LYS A 91 -8.86 11.81 -0.59
C LYS A 91 -10.34 12.11 -0.36
N LYS A 92 -11.16 12.03 -1.41
CA LYS A 92 -12.60 12.29 -1.30
C LYS A 92 -13.26 11.35 -0.29
N VAL A 93 -12.96 10.06 -0.37
CA VAL A 93 -13.52 9.06 0.55
C VAL A 93 -13.04 9.28 1.99
N TYR A 94 -11.77 9.67 2.17
CA TYR A 94 -11.22 10.06 3.47
C TYR A 94 -11.93 11.28 4.05
N ASP A 95 -12.14 12.34 3.25
CA ASP A 95 -12.80 13.57 3.70
C ASP A 95 -14.29 13.36 4.03
N GLU A 96 -14.96 12.42 3.35
CA GLU A 96 -16.38 12.14 3.53
C GLU A 96 -16.67 11.13 4.64
N SER A 97 -15.79 10.14 4.85
CA SER A 97 -16.06 8.97 5.69
C SER A 97 -14.98 8.64 6.72
N GLU A 98 -13.87 9.39 6.76
CA GLU A 98 -12.72 9.18 7.64
C GLU A 98 -12.17 7.74 7.59
N ILE A 99 -12.05 7.17 6.37
CA ILE A 99 -11.52 5.81 6.18
C ILE A 99 -10.15 5.64 6.83
N GLN A 100 -9.87 4.45 7.36
CA GLN A 100 -8.60 4.15 8.02
C GLN A 100 -7.61 3.44 7.10
N SER A 101 -8.12 2.70 6.12
CA SER A 101 -7.31 1.79 5.30
C SER A 101 -7.75 1.77 3.85
N VAL A 102 -6.78 1.57 2.96
CA VAL A 102 -6.97 1.35 1.53
C VAL A 102 -6.25 0.06 1.11
N LEU A 103 -6.95 -0.79 0.35
CA LEU A 103 -6.40 -2.01 -0.22
C LEU A 103 -6.49 -1.98 -1.74
N LEU A 104 -5.34 -1.90 -2.39
CA LEU A 104 -5.21 -2.00 -3.83
C LEU A 104 -5.16 -3.47 -4.24
N ILE A 105 -5.96 -3.90 -5.21
CA ILE A 105 -5.97 -5.27 -5.72
C ILE A 105 -5.69 -5.26 -7.21
N GLY A 106 -4.53 -5.77 -7.62
CA GLY A 106 -4.08 -5.73 -9.00
C GLY A 106 -2.59 -5.48 -9.13
N ASP A 107 -2.03 -5.82 -10.28
CA ASP A 107 -0.66 -5.43 -10.62
C ASP A 107 -0.58 -3.94 -11.01
N PHE A 108 0.63 -3.46 -11.31
CA PHE A 108 0.87 -2.07 -11.70
C PHE A 108 0.21 -1.65 -13.02
N ARG A 109 -0.33 -2.57 -13.81
CA ARG A 109 -1.08 -2.28 -15.05
C ARG A 109 -2.57 -2.14 -14.79
N ASP A 110 -3.06 -2.78 -13.74
CA ASP A 110 -4.45 -2.72 -13.30
C ASP A 110 -4.70 -1.52 -12.39
N ILE A 111 -3.81 -1.32 -11.42
CA ILE A 111 -3.80 -0.19 -10.50
C ILE A 111 -2.38 0.39 -10.56
N PRO A 112 -2.18 1.54 -11.23
CA PRO A 112 -0.84 2.07 -11.45
C PRO A 112 -0.14 2.36 -10.12
N VAL A 113 1.19 2.47 -10.19
CA VAL A 113 2.03 2.91 -9.09
C VAL A 113 2.49 4.34 -9.38
N ARG A 114 2.85 5.11 -8.36
CA ARG A 114 3.55 6.38 -8.59
C ARG A 114 5.03 6.09 -8.76
N TYR A 115 5.61 6.52 -9.89
CA TYR A 115 7.05 6.52 -10.08
C TYR A 115 7.61 7.81 -9.51
N CYS A 116 8.55 7.69 -8.56
CA CYS A 116 9.31 8.78 -7.98
C CYS A 116 10.67 8.86 -8.64
N TYR A 117 11.12 10.08 -8.96
CA TYR A 117 12.40 10.30 -9.62
C TYR A 117 13.50 10.61 -8.60
N ASN A 118 14.63 9.93 -8.69
CA ASN A 118 15.79 10.19 -7.86
C ASN A 118 17.07 10.17 -8.70
N ASN A 119 17.72 11.33 -8.77
CA ASN A 119 19.02 11.55 -9.36
C ASN A 119 19.99 12.03 -8.27
N ASP A 120 20.38 11.15 -7.36
CA ASP A 120 21.29 11.44 -6.24
C ASP A 120 22.77 11.59 -6.63
N GLU A 121 23.08 11.59 -7.94
CA GLU A 121 24.42 11.65 -8.53
C GLU A 121 25.38 10.51 -8.08
N PHE A 122 24.89 9.53 -7.32
CA PHE A 122 25.69 8.47 -6.71
C PHE A 122 25.66 7.18 -7.53
N ASP A 123 24.48 6.76 -7.99
CA ASP A 123 24.30 5.61 -8.87
C ASP A 123 23.16 5.83 -9.88
N SER A 124 23.49 6.42 -11.03
CA SER A 124 22.53 6.80 -12.08
C SER A 124 21.92 5.61 -12.85
N MET A 125 22.12 4.36 -12.41
CA MET A 125 21.63 3.18 -13.14
C MET A 125 20.12 2.97 -13.01
N GLU A 126 19.48 3.40 -11.92
CA GLU A 126 18.03 3.26 -11.68
C GLU A 126 17.43 4.54 -11.07
N PRO A 127 17.03 5.53 -11.89
CA PRO A 127 16.55 6.82 -11.39
C PRO A 127 15.06 6.85 -11.00
N TYR A 128 14.33 5.73 -11.13
CA TYR A 128 12.89 5.67 -10.85
C TYR A 128 12.54 4.58 -9.85
N PHE A 129 11.79 4.95 -8.82
CA PHE A 129 11.33 4.07 -7.75
C PHE A 129 9.82 4.06 -7.69
N ILE A 130 9.20 2.93 -7.38
CA ILE A 130 7.74 2.83 -7.26
C ILE A 130 7.31 3.12 -5.82
N SER A 131 6.20 3.83 -5.65
CA SER A 131 5.64 4.15 -4.35
C SER A 131 4.12 4.07 -4.36
N ASP A 132 3.57 3.18 -3.52
CA ASP A 132 2.14 3.22 -3.16
C ASP A 132 1.88 4.17 -1.97
N LEU A 133 2.93 4.62 -1.24
CA LEU A 133 2.79 5.63 -0.18
C LEU A 133 2.20 6.93 -0.72
N TYR A 134 2.43 7.22 -2.01
CA TYR A 134 1.78 8.30 -2.74
C TYR A 134 0.26 8.35 -2.53
N TYR A 135 -0.40 7.19 -2.48
CA TYR A 135 -1.86 7.12 -2.31
C TYR A 135 -2.33 7.36 -0.88
N ALA A 136 -1.43 7.30 0.09
CA ALA A 136 -1.72 7.42 1.51
C ALA A 136 -1.36 8.79 2.09
N ASP A 137 -0.34 9.46 1.53
CA ASP A 137 0.09 10.82 1.89
C ASP A 137 -0.79 11.84 1.17
N LEU A 138 -1.97 12.11 1.69
CA LEU A 138 -3.02 12.93 1.07
C LEU A 138 -2.80 14.43 1.28
N TYR A 139 -2.19 14.81 2.39
CA TYR A 139 -2.02 16.20 2.78
C TYR A 139 -0.56 16.56 3.12
N ASP A 140 -0.14 17.75 2.73
CA ASP A 140 1.10 18.33 3.21
C ASP A 140 0.99 18.80 4.67
N GLU A 141 2.10 19.26 5.25
CA GLU A 141 2.13 19.78 6.62
C GLU A 141 1.23 21.02 6.85
N GLN A 142 0.80 21.69 5.77
CA GLN A 142 -0.09 22.85 5.82
C GLN A 142 -1.57 22.48 5.59
N GLY A 143 -1.87 21.21 5.33
CA GLY A 143 -3.22 20.71 5.06
C GLY A 143 -3.70 20.96 3.62
N PHE A 144 -2.82 21.27 2.68
CA PHE A 144 -3.13 21.26 1.25
C PHE A 144 -2.94 19.87 0.66
N PHE A 145 -3.53 19.63 -0.51
CA PHE A 145 -3.39 18.35 -1.19
C PHE A 145 -1.92 18.11 -1.57
N SER A 146 -1.35 17.01 -1.09
CA SER A 146 0.02 16.63 -1.42
C SER A 146 0.06 16.03 -2.83
N SER A 147 0.46 16.80 -3.85
CA SER A 147 0.51 16.31 -5.23
C SER A 147 1.72 15.41 -5.52
N TRP A 148 2.77 15.51 -4.69
CA TRP A 148 4.13 15.00 -4.96
C TRP A 148 4.70 15.52 -6.28
N ASN A 149 4.31 16.73 -6.68
CA ASN A 149 4.74 17.40 -7.90
C ASN A 149 4.38 18.88 -7.78
N THR A 150 5.31 19.63 -7.22
CA THR A 150 5.12 21.00 -6.71
C THR A 150 5.53 22.05 -7.74
N ASP A 151 6.45 21.68 -8.63
CA ASP A 151 6.86 22.50 -9.77
C ASP A 151 5.98 22.28 -11.04
N GLU A 152 5.01 21.37 -10.95
CA GLU A 152 4.01 21.02 -11.96
C GLU A 152 4.58 20.36 -13.24
N ASP A 153 5.69 19.63 -13.12
CA ASP A 153 6.34 18.98 -14.25
C ASP A 153 5.81 17.53 -14.53
N SER A 154 6.59 16.68 -15.21
CA SER A 154 6.21 15.28 -15.51
C SER A 154 6.80 14.24 -14.55
N LEU A 155 7.68 14.68 -13.66
CA LEU A 155 8.33 13.91 -12.62
C LEU A 155 7.56 14.13 -11.31
N PHE A 156 7.79 13.24 -10.35
CA PHE A 156 7.06 13.23 -9.10
C PHE A 156 7.99 12.76 -7.99
N GLY A 157 7.79 13.23 -6.77
CA GLY A 157 8.58 12.84 -5.61
C GLY A 157 10.07 13.01 -5.86
N GLU A 158 10.44 14.15 -6.45
CA GLU A 158 11.74 14.36 -7.05
C GLU A 158 12.85 14.61 -6.04
N TRP A 159 13.95 13.87 -6.22
CA TRP A 159 15.23 14.14 -5.57
C TRP A 159 16.30 14.38 -6.63
N ASN A 160 16.98 15.52 -6.58
CA ASN A 160 18.03 15.86 -7.53
C ASN A 160 19.28 16.40 -6.82
N GLY A 161 20.41 15.73 -7.05
CA GLY A 161 21.66 16.01 -6.36
C GLY A 161 21.51 15.84 -4.84
N GLN A 162 21.44 16.95 -4.11
CA GLN A 162 21.49 16.98 -2.66
C GLN A 162 20.21 17.49 -1.98
N CYS A 163 19.14 17.73 -2.75
CA CYS A 163 17.87 18.23 -2.22
C CYS A 163 16.67 17.61 -2.93
N ALA A 164 15.54 17.59 -2.22
CA ALA A 164 14.24 17.36 -2.82
C ALA A 164 13.85 18.59 -3.66
N GLU A 165 13.29 18.37 -4.86
CA GLU A 165 12.66 19.43 -5.65
C GLU A 165 11.17 19.57 -5.28
N ASP A 166 10.52 18.45 -4.92
CA ASP A 166 9.19 18.41 -4.29
C ASP A 166 9.34 18.41 -2.75
N ASP A 167 9.57 19.60 -2.17
CA ASP A 167 9.92 19.75 -0.75
C ASP A 167 8.74 19.85 0.23
N ASP A 168 7.50 19.90 -0.28
CA ASP A 168 6.25 19.95 0.49
C ASP A 168 5.66 18.55 0.79
N ILE A 169 6.32 17.49 0.36
CA ILE A 169 5.91 16.11 0.64
C ILE A 169 6.09 15.79 2.13
N SER A 170 4.98 15.50 2.81
CA SER A 170 4.95 15.17 4.24
C SER A 170 5.50 13.76 4.54
N LEU A 171 5.21 12.79 3.66
CA LEU A 171 5.52 11.36 3.86
C LEU A 171 4.81 10.75 5.08
N ILE A 172 3.81 11.43 5.64
CA ILE A 172 3.01 10.94 6.76
C ILE A 172 1.68 10.45 6.19
N PRO A 173 1.42 9.14 6.14
CA PRO A 173 0.18 8.64 5.57
C PRO A 173 -1.03 8.97 6.46
N GLU A 174 -2.08 9.54 5.87
CA GLU A 174 -3.40 9.70 6.52
C GLU A 174 -4.15 8.36 6.64
N VAL A 175 -3.89 7.43 5.72
CA VAL A 175 -4.52 6.10 5.69
C VAL A 175 -3.48 5.00 5.61
N SER A 176 -3.77 3.83 6.20
CA SER A 176 -2.95 2.65 5.97
C SER A 176 -3.14 2.17 4.53
N ILE A 177 -2.06 1.89 3.79
CA ILE A 177 -2.12 1.41 2.40
C ILE A 177 -1.51 0.02 2.29
N GLY A 178 -2.19 -0.85 1.54
CA GLY A 178 -1.67 -2.18 1.19
C GLY A 178 -2.02 -2.55 -0.24
N ARG A 179 -1.23 -3.45 -0.83
CA ARG A 179 -1.50 -4.00 -2.17
C ARG A 179 -1.53 -5.53 -2.14
N LEU A 180 -2.55 -6.11 -2.77
CA LEU A 180 -2.58 -7.51 -3.18
C LEU A 180 -2.22 -7.61 -4.67
N PRO A 181 -0.92 -7.75 -5.00
CA PRO A 181 -0.50 -7.85 -6.39
C PRO A 181 -0.96 -9.17 -7.00
N CYS A 182 -1.71 -9.10 -8.10
CA CYS A 182 -2.11 -10.27 -8.88
C CYS A 182 -2.21 -9.95 -10.36
N SER A 183 -1.66 -10.86 -11.18
CA SER A 183 -1.77 -10.79 -12.65
C SER A 183 -3.02 -11.50 -13.18
N ASN A 184 -3.70 -12.30 -12.35
CA ASN A 184 -4.89 -13.04 -12.78
C ASN A 184 -5.85 -13.42 -11.63
N ARG A 185 -7.04 -13.90 -12.01
CA ARG A 185 -8.11 -14.34 -11.11
C ARG A 185 -7.70 -15.51 -10.20
N PHE A 186 -6.78 -16.37 -10.63
CA PHE A 186 -6.35 -17.53 -9.85
C PHE A 186 -5.45 -17.12 -8.69
N GLU A 187 -4.46 -16.26 -8.95
CA GLU A 187 -3.60 -15.66 -7.92
C GLU A 187 -4.43 -14.89 -6.89
N LEU A 188 -5.35 -14.04 -7.34
CA LEU A 188 -6.24 -13.31 -6.43
C LEU A 188 -7.05 -14.25 -5.54
N LYS A 189 -7.62 -15.31 -6.12
CA LYS A 189 -8.34 -16.31 -5.33
C LYS A 189 -7.43 -16.93 -4.26
N LYS A 190 -6.18 -17.27 -4.59
CA LYS A 190 -5.24 -17.85 -3.62
C LYS A 190 -4.88 -16.88 -2.51
N MET A 191 -4.70 -15.60 -2.80
CA MET A 191 -4.44 -14.58 -1.77
C MET A 191 -5.64 -14.43 -0.84
N ILE A 192 -6.86 -14.25 -1.38
CA ILE A 192 -8.08 -14.12 -0.58
C ILE A 192 -8.32 -15.39 0.27
N ASP A 193 -8.10 -16.58 -0.29
CA ASP A 193 -8.23 -17.83 0.47
C ASP A 193 -7.26 -17.89 1.65
N LYS A 194 -6.02 -17.39 1.50
CA LYS A 194 -5.04 -17.32 2.60
C LYS A 194 -5.47 -16.32 3.67
N ILE A 195 -5.94 -15.14 3.27
CA ILE A 195 -6.42 -14.09 4.20
C ILE A 195 -7.58 -14.63 5.03
N ILE A 196 -8.64 -15.13 4.37
CA ILE A 196 -9.81 -15.68 5.05
C ILE A 196 -9.41 -16.81 5.98
N ARG A 197 -8.54 -17.73 5.52
CA ARG A 197 -8.07 -18.83 6.36
C ARG A 197 -7.34 -18.32 7.59
N TYR A 198 -6.45 -17.35 7.45
CA TYR A 198 -5.70 -16.78 8.57
C TYR A 198 -6.63 -16.11 9.58
N GLU A 199 -7.56 -15.28 9.13
CA GLU A 199 -8.46 -14.49 9.98
C GLU A 199 -9.57 -15.31 10.64
N THR A 200 -9.92 -16.48 10.09
CA THR A 200 -10.94 -17.39 10.66
C THR A 200 -10.35 -18.58 11.42
N SER A 201 -9.03 -18.70 11.47
CA SER A 201 -8.38 -19.78 12.24
C SER A 201 -8.54 -19.51 13.73
N LEU A 202 -9.26 -20.40 14.42
CA LEU A 202 -9.55 -20.25 15.86
C LEU A 202 -8.38 -20.66 16.75
N ASP A 203 -7.48 -21.51 16.24
CA ASP A 203 -6.26 -21.92 16.92
C ASP A 203 -5.13 -21.94 15.89
N PHE A 204 -4.10 -21.11 16.10
CA PHE A 204 -2.86 -21.24 15.37
C PHE A 204 -2.05 -22.38 16.00
N ASP A 205 -1.66 -23.37 15.18
CA ASP A 205 -0.83 -24.47 15.68
C ASP A 205 0.56 -23.96 16.14
N GLU A 206 1.38 -24.87 16.67
CA GLU A 206 2.77 -24.60 17.08
C GLU A 206 3.61 -23.87 16.02
N TRP A 207 3.27 -24.00 14.73
CA TRP A 207 4.01 -23.34 13.66
C TRP A 207 3.96 -21.81 13.72
N PHE A 208 2.87 -21.23 14.21
CA PHE A 208 2.71 -19.78 14.26
C PHE A 208 3.65 -19.16 15.29
N HIS A 209 3.86 -19.83 16.41
CA HIS A 209 4.74 -19.39 17.50
C HIS A 209 6.25 -19.52 17.17
N ARG A 210 6.60 -19.74 15.89
CA ARG A 210 7.98 -19.76 15.39
C ARG A 210 8.26 -18.51 14.57
N ILE A 211 9.43 -17.93 14.78
CA ILE A 211 10.00 -16.88 13.94
C ILE A 211 11.30 -17.36 13.32
N VAL A 212 11.44 -17.17 12.00
CA VAL A 212 12.71 -17.36 11.31
C VAL A 212 13.33 -15.99 11.14
N VAL A 213 14.59 -15.81 11.55
CA VAL A 213 15.32 -14.55 11.33
C VAL A 213 16.55 -14.83 10.48
N ALA A 214 16.73 -14.10 9.38
CA ALA A 214 17.81 -14.27 8.44
C ALA A 214 18.64 -12.98 8.35
N GLY A 215 19.93 -13.06 8.65
CA GLY A 215 20.81 -11.90 8.74
C GLY A 215 22.20 -12.17 8.18
N GLY A 216 22.76 -11.19 7.49
CA GLY A 216 24.12 -11.25 6.96
C GLY A 216 24.80 -9.89 6.99
N ASP A 217 25.81 -9.73 6.13
CA ASP A 217 26.59 -8.49 5.96
C ASP A 217 26.16 -7.78 4.68
N THR A 218 25.39 -6.70 4.84
CA THR A 218 24.86 -5.87 3.74
C THR A 218 25.95 -4.96 3.17
N TYR A 219 26.82 -4.44 4.05
CA TYR A 219 27.93 -3.52 3.78
C TYR A 219 29.31 -4.18 3.88
N SER A 220 29.47 -5.33 3.24
CA SER A 220 30.74 -6.07 3.27
C SER A 220 31.88 -5.40 2.47
N GLU A 221 33.12 -5.66 2.87
CA GLU A 221 34.33 -5.30 2.09
C GLU A 221 34.29 -5.86 0.66
N ALA A 222 33.67 -7.03 0.47
CA ALA A 222 33.47 -7.65 -0.85
C ALA A 222 32.59 -6.80 -1.79
N ARG A 223 31.75 -5.92 -1.23
CA ARG A 223 30.93 -4.94 -1.95
C ARG A 223 31.57 -3.55 -2.02
N GLY A 224 32.83 -3.42 -1.60
CA GLY A 224 33.60 -2.17 -1.67
C GLY A 224 33.45 -1.27 -0.44
N TYR A 225 32.74 -1.70 0.60
CA TYR A 225 32.61 -0.96 1.85
C TYR A 225 33.81 -1.26 2.76
N ASN A 226 34.79 -0.35 2.78
CA ASN A 226 36.04 -0.53 3.53
C ASN A 226 36.08 0.29 4.84
N ASP A 227 34.95 0.80 5.31
CA ASP A 227 34.89 1.54 6.57
C ASP A 227 34.89 0.58 7.77
N SER A 228 35.74 0.87 8.76
CA SER A 228 35.73 0.18 10.05
C SER A 228 34.38 0.21 10.76
N ALA A 229 33.52 1.19 10.45
CA ALA A 229 32.15 1.29 10.94
C ALA A 229 31.21 0.19 10.39
N PHE A 230 31.55 -0.50 9.30
CA PHE A 230 30.72 -1.57 8.70
C PHE A 230 31.26 -2.98 8.95
N ARG A 231 32.14 -3.17 9.95
CA ARG A 231 32.74 -4.48 10.27
C ARG A 231 31.82 -5.43 11.04
N PHE A 232 30.55 -5.08 11.23
CA PHE A 232 29.56 -5.93 11.89
C PHE A 232 28.52 -6.40 10.90
N TYR A 233 27.98 -7.60 11.13
CA TYR A 233 26.84 -8.14 10.39
C TYR A 233 25.57 -7.40 10.82
N GLU A 234 25.31 -6.25 10.22
CA GLU A 234 24.17 -5.39 10.55
C GLU A 234 22.83 -6.12 10.42
N GLY A 235 22.69 -6.99 9.42
CA GLY A 235 21.49 -7.83 9.29
C GLY A 235 21.30 -8.76 10.49
N GLU A 236 22.38 -9.32 11.03
CA GLU A 236 22.33 -10.16 12.23
C GLU A 236 22.03 -9.35 13.49
N GLU A 237 22.58 -8.14 13.62
CA GLU A 237 22.29 -7.25 14.76
C GLU A 237 20.82 -6.81 14.78
N GLN A 238 20.22 -6.53 13.62
CA GLN A 238 18.79 -6.23 13.55
C GLN A 238 17.94 -7.48 13.85
N ALA A 239 18.32 -8.64 13.31
CA ALA A 239 17.65 -9.90 13.61
C ALA A 239 17.66 -10.23 15.11
N LYS A 240 18.77 -9.99 15.82
CA LYS A 240 18.86 -10.16 17.28
C LYS A 240 17.88 -9.25 18.01
N LYS A 241 17.74 -7.98 17.61
CA LYS A 241 16.74 -7.08 18.21
C LYS A 241 15.32 -7.57 18.00
N ILE A 242 15.01 -8.13 16.82
CA ILE A 242 13.70 -8.74 16.56
C ILE A 242 13.47 -9.94 17.47
N MET A 243 14.48 -10.78 17.69
CA MET A 243 14.38 -11.89 18.65
C MET A 243 14.14 -11.41 20.08
N ASP A 244 14.78 -10.31 20.50
CA ASP A 244 14.58 -9.72 21.83
C ASP A 244 13.15 -9.17 22.01
N VAL A 245 12.62 -8.52 20.97
CA VAL A 245 11.24 -7.97 20.93
C VAL A 245 10.22 -9.10 20.89
N MET A 246 10.46 -10.14 20.07
CA MET A 246 9.57 -11.28 19.87
C MET A 246 9.99 -12.49 20.72
N ASN A 247 10.41 -12.26 21.96
CA ASN A 247 10.96 -13.28 22.85
C ASN A 247 9.96 -14.40 23.24
N GLU A 248 8.67 -14.20 22.98
CA GLU A 248 7.62 -15.23 23.13
C GLU A 248 7.60 -16.23 21.96
N PHE A 249 8.27 -15.92 20.85
CA PHE A 249 8.39 -16.81 19.69
C PHE A 249 9.66 -17.66 19.76
N GLN A 250 9.57 -18.91 19.32
CA GLN A 250 10.72 -19.76 19.12
C GLN A 250 11.50 -19.29 17.88
N ALA A 251 12.63 -18.62 18.11
CA ALA A 251 13.49 -18.12 17.05
C ALA A 251 14.33 -19.22 16.39
N THR A 252 14.42 -19.16 15.06
CA THR A 252 15.36 -19.93 14.22
C THR A 252 16.27 -18.93 13.50
N PRO A 253 17.46 -18.62 14.07
CA PRO A 253 18.40 -17.72 13.43
C PRO A 253 19.14 -18.42 12.27
N LEU A 254 19.21 -17.72 11.14
CA LEU A 254 19.96 -18.10 9.95
C LEU A 254 20.96 -16.97 9.65
N PHE A 255 22.16 -17.13 10.18
CA PHE A 255 23.21 -16.11 10.19
C PHE A 255 24.34 -16.45 9.23
N ALA A 256 24.83 -15.44 8.51
CA ALA A 256 25.95 -15.59 7.59
C ALA A 256 27.23 -15.92 8.35
N SER A 257 27.46 -15.27 9.50
CA SER A 257 28.62 -15.46 10.36
C SER A 257 28.73 -16.89 10.91
N GLU A 258 27.58 -17.56 11.07
CA GLU A 258 27.46 -18.95 11.54
C GLU A 258 27.42 -19.98 10.41
N GLY A 259 27.39 -19.53 9.15
CA GLY A 259 27.27 -20.41 7.98
C GLY A 259 25.91 -21.11 7.86
N THR A 260 24.89 -20.64 8.57
CA THR A 260 23.52 -21.21 8.56
C THR A 260 22.61 -20.52 7.55
N LEU A 261 22.97 -19.33 7.05
CA LEU A 261 22.22 -18.62 6.03
C LEU A 261 22.47 -19.19 4.62
N SER A 262 21.42 -19.74 4.02
CA SER A 262 21.42 -20.19 2.61
C SER A 262 19.99 -20.17 2.07
N THR A 263 19.84 -20.14 0.74
CA THR A 263 18.52 -20.29 0.10
C THR A 263 17.80 -21.56 0.58
N PHE A 264 18.54 -22.66 0.73
CA PHE A 264 17.98 -23.94 1.18
C PHE A 264 17.47 -23.88 2.62
N SER A 265 18.27 -23.35 3.56
CA SER A 265 17.90 -23.28 4.97
C SER A 265 16.72 -22.33 5.21
N VAL A 266 16.60 -21.24 4.45
CA VAL A 266 15.42 -20.36 4.47
C VAL A 266 14.17 -21.14 4.02
N PHE A 267 14.22 -21.79 2.86
CA PHE A 267 13.08 -22.58 2.36
C PHE A 267 12.70 -23.72 3.31
N GLU A 268 13.67 -24.44 3.84
CA GLU A 268 13.44 -25.53 4.79
C GLU A 268 12.73 -25.03 6.06
N SER A 269 13.13 -23.86 6.57
CA SER A 269 12.54 -23.25 7.76
C SER A 269 11.09 -22.80 7.50
N ILE A 270 10.82 -22.19 6.33
CA ILE A 270 9.46 -21.83 5.92
C ILE A 270 8.58 -23.08 5.76
N TRP A 271 9.11 -24.16 5.18
CA TRP A 271 8.38 -25.43 4.99
C TRP A 271 8.01 -26.12 6.29
N LYS A 272 8.87 -26.01 7.32
CA LYS A 272 8.53 -26.46 8.67
C LYS A 272 7.33 -25.67 9.22
N GLY A 273 7.19 -24.41 8.81
CA GLY A 273 6.12 -23.48 9.13
C GLY A 273 6.59 -22.42 10.13
N CYS A 274 6.38 -21.14 9.85
CA CYS A 274 6.70 -20.04 10.76
C CYS A 274 5.57 -19.00 10.70
N GLY A 275 5.23 -18.42 11.86
CA GLY A 275 4.29 -17.29 11.89
C GLY A 275 4.90 -16.05 11.28
N PHE A 276 6.20 -15.86 11.52
CA PHE A 276 6.96 -14.69 11.06
C PHE A 276 8.28 -15.11 10.42
N LEU A 277 8.67 -14.35 9.41
CA LEU A 277 9.96 -14.40 8.75
C LEU A 277 10.49 -12.96 8.72
N TYR A 278 11.70 -12.78 9.23
CA TYR A 278 12.42 -11.50 9.22
C TYR A 278 13.75 -11.67 8.47
#